data_AF-A0A1A9RJU4-F1
#
_entry.id   AF-A0A1A9RJU4-F1
#
_cell.length_a   1.000
_cell.length_b   1.000
_cell.length_c   1.000
_cell.angle_alpha   90.00
_cell.angle_beta   90.00
_cell.angle_gamma   90.00
#
_symmetry.space_group_name_H-M   'P 1'
#
loop_
_entity.id
_entity.type
_entity.pdbx_description
1 polymer ?
#
loop_
_entity_poly.entity_id
_entity_poly.type
_entity_poly.pdbx_seq_one_letter_code
_entity_poly.pdbx_strand_id
1 'polypeptide(L)'
;MQTKLLLPIPTVLLLAGCAASVGNLPALTAENEESLQMCEKQHARILPPLPEGLPDGKYRWPPGGDRQVVIKNGRPLQLEIFHPNGRVRTRHSYNAQGEIEGWSHGYLSDGTLRLRLLYRNGTVTRLQTYNRAGRLEKDEIIDCAACTRTPVAVRPDGAKP
;
A
#
# COMPACT_ATOMS: atom_id res chain seq x y z
N MET A 1 -66.87 -29.39 6.67
CA MET A 1 -65.80 -30.41 6.74
C MET A 1 -64.49 -29.64 6.46
N GLN A 2 -63.66 -29.25 7.45
CA GLN A 2 -62.64 -30.08 8.14
C GLN A 2 -61.85 -30.93 7.12
N THR A 3 -60.51 -30.87 6.93
CA THR A 3 -59.39 -30.72 7.87
C THR A 3 -58.06 -30.41 7.12
N LYS A 4 -57.08 -29.93 7.90
CA LYS A 4 -55.66 -29.54 7.72
C LYS A 4 -54.69 -30.37 6.82
N LEU A 5 -53.48 -29.76 6.66
CA LEU A 5 -52.10 -30.32 6.64
C LEU A 5 -51.52 -30.59 5.21
N LEU A 6 -50.30 -30.23 4.78
CA LEU A 6 -48.98 -29.89 5.36
C LEU A 6 -48.17 -28.98 4.39
N LEU A 7 -47.22 -28.21 4.93
CA LEU A 7 -46.07 -27.57 4.26
C LEU A 7 -44.93 -28.58 3.98
N PRO A 8 -43.98 -28.34 3.05
CA PRO A 8 -42.77 -27.57 3.38
C PRO A 8 -42.19 -26.64 2.28
N ILE A 9 -41.59 -25.52 2.73
CA ILE A 9 -40.59 -24.63 2.08
C ILE A 9 -39.21 -25.31 2.20
N PRO A 10 -38.23 -25.24 1.24
CA PRO A 10 -37.34 -24.07 0.99
C PRO A 10 -36.92 -23.92 -0.51
N THR A 11 -36.26 -22.87 -1.01
CA THR A 11 -35.08 -22.19 -0.48
C THR A 11 -34.91 -20.82 -1.17
N VAL A 12 -34.69 -19.78 -0.36
CA VAL A 12 -34.29 -18.44 -0.80
C VAL A 12 -32.85 -18.50 -1.31
N LEU A 13 -32.60 -18.03 -2.54
CA LEU A 13 -31.25 -17.79 -3.05
C LEU A 13 -30.63 -16.62 -2.26
N LEU A 14 -29.64 -16.92 -1.41
CA LEU A 14 -28.85 -15.91 -0.71
C LEU A 14 -27.93 -15.20 -1.70
N LEU A 15 -28.03 -13.87 -1.70
CA LEU A 15 -26.98 -12.95 -2.10
C LEU A 15 -25.69 -13.32 -1.34
N ALA A 16 -24.62 -13.63 -2.08
CA ALA A 16 -23.27 -13.73 -1.52
C ALA A 16 -22.76 -12.32 -1.18
N GLY A 17 -23.33 -11.72 -0.15
CA GLY A 17 -22.62 -10.74 0.66
C GLY A 17 -21.53 -11.47 1.43
N CYS A 18 -20.36 -10.85 1.58
CA CYS A 18 -19.35 -11.34 2.51
C CYS A 18 -19.98 -11.41 3.91
N ALA A 19 -20.41 -12.59 4.33
CA ALA A 19 -20.73 -12.86 5.71
C ALA A 19 -19.40 -12.86 6.46
N ALA A 20 -19.02 -11.70 7.01
CA ALA A 20 -18.19 -11.69 8.18
C ALA A 20 -18.98 -12.42 9.27
N SER A 21 -18.65 -13.69 9.50
CA SER A 21 -19.19 -14.46 10.61
C SER A 21 -18.92 -13.69 11.89
N VAL A 22 -19.98 -13.30 12.60
CA VAL A 22 -19.89 -12.81 13.98
C VAL A 22 -19.55 -14.02 14.85
N GLY A 23 -18.26 -14.33 14.89
CA GLY A 23 -17.66 -15.38 15.71
C GLY A 23 -16.24 -14.94 16.01
N ASN A 24 -16.04 -14.34 17.18
CA ASN A 24 -14.78 -13.77 17.67
C ASN A 24 -13.94 -13.11 16.57
N LEU A 25 -14.26 -11.85 16.26
CA LEU A 25 -13.23 -10.95 15.73
C LEU A 25 -12.06 -11.04 16.74
N PRO A 26 -10.87 -11.51 16.33
CA PRO A 26 -9.71 -11.36 17.20
C PRO A 26 -9.60 -9.88 17.52
N ALA A 27 -9.37 -9.55 18.79
CA ALA A 27 -9.15 -8.16 19.20
C ALA A 27 -8.22 -7.51 18.18
N LEU A 28 -8.61 -6.35 17.64
CA LEU A 28 -7.78 -5.57 16.72
C LEU A 28 -6.44 -5.33 17.42
N THR A 29 -5.41 -6.10 17.09
CA THR A 29 -4.05 -5.89 17.55
C THR A 29 -3.43 -4.86 16.61
N ALA A 30 -2.56 -3.98 17.10
CA ALA A 30 -1.94 -2.93 16.26
C ALA A 30 -1.27 -3.48 14.97
N GLU A 31 -0.86 -4.76 14.98
CA GLU A 31 -0.31 -5.48 13.83
C GLU A 31 -1.35 -5.77 12.72
N ASN A 32 -2.63 -5.95 13.07
CA ASN A 32 -3.70 -6.17 12.09
C ASN A 32 -4.21 -4.86 11.45
N GLU A 33 -4.18 -3.74 12.16
CA GLU A 33 -4.47 -2.41 11.59
C GLU A 33 -3.42 -1.93 10.58
N GLU A 34 -2.13 -2.11 10.89
CA GLU A 34 -1.03 -1.73 9.98
C GLU A 34 -1.07 -2.55 8.68
N SER A 35 -1.46 -3.82 8.78
CA SER A 35 -1.59 -4.74 7.64
C SER A 35 -2.78 -4.37 6.74
N LEU A 36 -3.90 -3.93 7.31
CA LEU A 36 -5.06 -3.44 6.55
C LEU A 36 -4.76 -2.11 5.83
N GLN A 37 -4.00 -1.21 6.45
CA GLN A 37 -3.64 0.07 5.83
C GLN A 37 -2.77 -0.11 4.57
N MET A 38 -1.91 -1.13 4.50
CA MET A 38 -1.11 -1.44 3.31
C MET A 38 -1.94 -1.98 2.13
N CYS A 39 -3.12 -2.52 2.41
CA CYS A 39 -4.01 -3.11 1.42
C CYS A 39 -5.02 -2.13 0.82
N GLU A 40 -5.22 -0.97 1.46
CA GLU A 40 -5.92 0.15 0.83
C GLU A 40 -5.07 0.76 -0.29
N LYS A 41 -5.70 1.12 -1.42
CA LYS A 41 -5.01 1.83 -2.52
C LYS A 41 -4.50 3.18 -2.02
N GLN A 42 -3.19 3.28 -1.79
CA GLN A 42 -2.58 4.46 -1.15
C GLN A 42 -2.46 5.68 -2.09
N HIS A 43 -2.68 5.50 -3.40
CA HIS A 43 -2.40 6.54 -4.41
C HIS A 43 -3.18 7.85 -4.16
N ALA A 44 -4.42 7.77 -3.67
CA ALA A 44 -5.30 8.92 -3.48
C ALA A 44 -4.95 9.76 -2.23
N ARG A 45 -4.24 9.16 -1.26
CA ARG A 45 -3.79 9.87 -0.05
C ARG A 45 -2.42 10.52 -0.23
N ILE A 46 -1.55 9.90 -1.04
CA ILE A 46 -0.15 10.30 -1.17
C ILE A 46 0.05 11.37 -2.24
N LEU A 47 -0.62 11.28 -3.39
CA LEU A 47 -0.56 12.34 -4.39
C LEU A 47 -1.72 13.32 -4.16
N PRO A 48 -1.46 14.59 -3.82
CA PRO A 48 -2.52 15.59 -3.76
C PRO A 48 -3.08 15.84 -5.18
N PRO A 49 -4.32 16.36 -5.29
CA PRO A 49 -4.87 16.73 -6.59
C PRO A 49 -3.95 17.74 -7.28
N LEU A 50 -3.65 17.47 -8.54
CA LEU A 50 -2.84 18.32 -9.40
C LEU A 50 -3.76 19.12 -10.33
N PRO A 51 -3.36 20.35 -10.72
CA PRO A 51 -4.04 21.07 -11.79
C PRO A 51 -4.13 20.22 -13.06
N GLU A 52 -5.26 20.29 -13.75
CA GLU A 52 -5.41 19.67 -15.07
C GLU A 52 -4.53 20.37 -16.10
N GLY A 53 -4.03 19.61 -17.07
CA GLY A 53 -3.27 20.16 -18.20
C GLY A 53 -1.84 20.61 -17.87
N LEU A 54 -1.26 20.18 -16.73
CA LEU A 54 0.16 20.41 -16.46
C LEU A 54 1.02 19.83 -17.60
N PRO A 55 1.90 20.64 -18.22
CA PRO A 55 2.84 20.12 -19.22
C PRO A 55 3.91 19.24 -18.58
N ASP A 56 4.68 18.57 -19.43
CA ASP A 56 5.82 17.77 -18.99
C ASP A 56 6.81 18.63 -18.22
N GLY A 57 7.16 18.20 -17.01
CA GLY A 57 7.94 19.05 -16.14
C GLY A 57 8.02 18.56 -14.71
N LYS A 58 8.68 19.35 -13.89
CA LYS A 58 8.98 19.05 -12.50
C LYS A 58 8.48 20.19 -11.63
N TYR A 59 7.54 19.89 -10.73
CA TYR A 59 6.78 20.88 -9.98
C TYR A 59 6.94 20.67 -8.49
N ARG A 60 7.11 21.74 -7.71
CA ARG A 60 6.95 21.70 -6.26
C ARG A 60 5.46 21.85 -5.94
N TRP A 61 4.89 20.91 -5.19
CA TRP A 61 3.45 20.88 -4.95
C TRP A 61 3.08 20.53 -3.49
N PRO A 62 2.17 21.28 -2.85
CA PRO A 62 1.64 22.57 -3.31
C PRO A 62 2.78 23.58 -3.54
N PRO A 63 2.58 24.72 -4.23
CA PRO A 63 3.64 25.69 -4.47
C PRO A 63 4.38 26.06 -3.17
N GLY A 64 5.70 25.88 -3.14
CA GLY A 64 6.51 26.08 -1.93
C GLY A 64 6.48 24.93 -0.91
N GLY A 65 5.66 23.90 -1.12
CA GLY A 65 5.50 22.73 -0.25
C GLY A 65 6.68 21.74 -0.26
N ASP A 66 6.52 20.66 0.49
CA ASP A 66 7.53 19.63 0.73
C ASP A 66 7.54 18.51 -0.32
N ARG A 67 6.73 18.63 -1.38
CA ARG A 67 6.64 17.59 -2.41
C ARG A 67 7.09 18.10 -3.76
N GLN A 68 7.56 17.18 -4.56
CA GLN A 68 7.97 17.43 -5.93
C GLN A 68 7.43 16.32 -6.82
N VAL A 69 6.67 16.72 -7.83
CA VAL A 69 6.02 15.83 -8.78
C VAL A 69 6.65 16.01 -10.14
N VAL A 70 6.97 14.90 -10.79
CA VAL A 70 7.33 14.86 -12.21
C VAL A 70 6.08 14.52 -13.01
N ILE A 71 5.71 15.38 -13.94
CA ILE A 71 4.61 15.18 -14.89
C ILE A 71 5.20 14.75 -16.23
N LYS A 72 4.60 13.73 -16.83
CA LYS A 72 4.91 13.26 -18.18
C LYS A 72 3.63 12.85 -18.90
N ASN A 73 3.43 13.33 -20.11
CA ASN A 73 2.21 13.17 -20.89
C ASN A 73 0.95 13.56 -20.10
N GLY A 74 1.03 14.66 -19.33
CA GLY A 74 -0.08 15.15 -18.50
C GLY A 74 -0.42 14.28 -17.29
N ARG A 75 0.42 13.30 -16.92
CA ARG A 75 0.20 12.39 -15.79
C ARG A 75 1.36 12.41 -14.80
N PRO A 76 1.12 12.14 -13.51
CA PRO A 76 2.21 11.95 -12.56
C PRO A 76 3.04 10.73 -12.97
N LEU A 77 4.36 10.92 -13.02
CA LEU A 77 5.35 9.86 -13.26
C LEU A 77 6.07 9.50 -11.96
N GLN A 78 6.42 10.52 -11.16
CA GLN A 78 7.18 10.36 -9.93
C GLN A 78 6.77 11.40 -8.90
N LEU A 79 6.76 11.02 -7.63
CA LEU A 79 6.58 11.91 -6.48
C LEU A 79 7.75 11.71 -5.52
N GLU A 80 8.36 12.82 -5.10
CA GLU A 80 9.26 12.88 -3.96
C GLU A 80 8.64 13.74 -2.87
N ILE A 81 8.78 13.32 -1.63
CA ILE A 81 8.43 14.11 -0.44
C ILE A 81 9.72 14.34 0.33
N PHE A 82 9.98 15.56 0.77
CA PHE A 82 11.22 15.94 1.44
C PHE A 82 11.04 16.07 2.95
N HIS A 83 12.13 15.81 3.68
CA HIS A 83 12.30 16.23 5.06
C HIS A 83 12.51 17.75 5.13
N PRO A 84 12.32 18.39 6.30
CA PRO A 84 12.58 19.83 6.48
C PRO A 84 14.00 20.27 6.11
N ASN A 85 14.98 19.35 6.17
CA ASN A 85 16.37 19.60 5.76
C ASN A 85 16.59 19.52 4.23
N GLY A 86 15.52 19.35 3.44
CA GLY A 86 15.58 19.28 1.98
C GLY A 86 15.98 17.92 1.40
N ARG A 87 16.26 16.91 2.24
CA ARG A 87 16.59 15.55 1.77
C ARG A 87 15.32 14.74 1.53
N VAL A 88 15.36 13.82 0.56
CA VAL A 88 14.20 12.98 0.23
C VAL A 88 13.80 12.14 1.44
N ARG A 89 12.53 12.21 1.83
CA ARG A 89 11.87 11.39 2.84
C ARG A 89 11.23 10.16 2.21
N THR A 90 10.47 10.35 1.14
CA THR A 90 9.89 9.25 0.37
C THR A 90 9.98 9.50 -1.13
N ARG A 91 10.03 8.41 -1.90
CA ARG A 91 9.98 8.43 -3.36
C ARG A 91 9.01 7.36 -3.84
N HIS A 92 8.10 7.76 -4.72
CA HIS A 92 7.08 6.92 -5.37
C HIS A 92 7.15 7.08 -6.89
N SER A 93 6.83 6.02 -7.62
CA SER A 93 6.65 6.02 -9.07
C SER A 93 5.21 5.66 -9.40
N TYR A 94 4.70 6.16 -10.53
CA TYR A 94 3.32 5.95 -10.94
C TYR A 94 3.24 5.25 -12.29
N ASN A 95 2.24 4.39 -12.46
CA ASN A 95 1.89 3.79 -13.75
C ASN A 95 1.08 4.76 -14.63
N ALA A 96 0.77 4.35 -15.86
CA ALA A 96 0.00 5.14 -16.81
C ALA A 96 -1.44 5.44 -16.33
N GLN A 97 -1.96 4.67 -15.38
CA GLN A 97 -3.26 4.84 -14.76
C GLN A 97 -3.22 5.84 -13.58
N GLY A 98 -2.04 6.34 -13.21
CA GLY A 98 -1.87 7.28 -12.09
C GLY A 98 -1.84 6.59 -10.73
N GLU A 99 -1.63 5.27 -10.67
CA GLU A 99 -1.49 4.50 -9.45
C GLU A 99 -0.01 4.29 -9.12
N ILE A 100 0.34 4.19 -7.84
CA ILE A 100 1.72 3.91 -7.44
C ILE A 100 2.10 2.51 -7.94
N GLU A 101 3.26 2.39 -8.55
CA GLU A 101 3.75 1.16 -9.17
C GLU A 101 5.23 0.96 -8.89
N GLY A 102 5.62 -0.29 -8.64
CA GLY A 102 7.00 -0.67 -8.37
C GLY A 102 7.47 -0.28 -6.96
N TRP A 103 8.79 -0.24 -6.79
CA TRP A 103 9.39 0.02 -5.48
C TRP A 103 9.34 1.50 -5.10
N SER A 104 8.61 1.80 -4.02
CA SER A 104 8.74 3.04 -3.28
C SER A 104 9.80 2.91 -2.18
N HIS A 105 10.42 4.03 -1.82
CA HIS A 105 11.54 4.06 -0.88
C HIS A 105 11.28 5.11 0.20
N GLY A 106 11.59 4.77 1.45
CA GLY A 106 11.51 5.65 2.61
C GLY A 106 12.87 5.80 3.30
N TYR A 107 13.25 7.04 3.58
CA TYR A 107 14.57 7.41 4.09
C TYR A 107 14.46 8.18 5.40
N LEU A 108 15.46 8.01 6.26
CA LEU A 108 15.68 8.86 7.43
C LEU A 108 16.11 10.28 7.01
N SER A 109 16.09 11.23 7.94
CA SER A 109 16.50 12.61 7.68
C SER A 109 17.98 12.72 7.27
N ASP A 110 18.81 11.76 7.67
CA ASP A 110 20.20 11.61 7.23
C ASP A 110 20.35 10.87 5.87
N GLY A 111 19.24 10.63 5.17
CA GLY A 111 19.15 9.95 3.88
C GLY A 111 19.42 8.45 3.90
N THR A 112 19.57 7.84 5.07
CA THR A 112 19.69 6.39 5.20
C THR A 112 18.38 5.74 4.77
N LEU A 113 18.45 4.76 3.86
CA LEU A 113 17.28 3.97 3.47
C LEU A 113 16.80 3.14 4.67
N ARG A 114 15.52 3.26 5.01
CA ARG A 114 14.92 2.51 6.14
C ARG A 114 13.80 1.58 5.71
N LEU A 115 13.16 1.88 4.58
CA LEU A 115 11.93 1.21 4.13
C LEU A 115 11.91 1.08 2.60
N ARG A 116 11.45 -0.07 2.11
CA ARG A 116 10.96 -0.22 0.72
C ARG A 116 9.60 -0.90 0.72
N LEU A 117 8.73 -0.43 -0.16
CA LEU A 117 7.40 -0.98 -0.39
C LEU A 117 7.23 -1.27 -1.87
N LEU A 118 6.89 -2.50 -2.23
CA LEU A 118 6.60 -2.87 -3.62
C LEU A 118 5.10 -2.69 -3.86
N TYR A 119 4.76 -1.75 -4.73
CA TYR A 119 3.39 -1.52 -5.16
C TYR A 119 3.08 -2.24 -6.47
N ARG A 120 1.85 -2.75 -6.58
CA ARG A 120 1.22 -3.14 -7.84
C ARG A 120 -0.16 -2.52 -7.90
N ASN A 121 -0.43 -1.69 -8.91
CA ASN A 121 -1.72 -1.00 -9.10
C ASN A 121 -2.19 -0.25 -7.84
N GLY A 122 -1.25 0.43 -7.16
CA GLY A 122 -1.52 1.22 -5.97
C GLY A 122 -1.63 0.44 -4.64
N THR A 123 -1.50 -0.89 -4.65
CA THR A 123 -1.55 -1.74 -3.45
C THR A 123 -0.17 -2.31 -3.12
N VAL A 124 0.19 -2.37 -1.83
CA VAL A 124 1.47 -2.95 -1.40
C VAL A 124 1.42 -4.47 -1.49
N THR A 125 2.44 -5.07 -2.08
CA THR A 125 2.61 -6.53 -2.22
C THR A 125 3.87 -7.05 -1.54
N ARG A 126 4.79 -6.17 -1.13
CA ARG A 126 6.00 -6.54 -0.39
C ARG A 126 6.50 -5.39 0.48
N LEU A 127 6.96 -5.71 1.68
CA LEU A 127 7.58 -4.79 2.63
C LEU A 127 9.02 -5.23 2.88
N GLN A 128 9.95 -4.27 2.87
CA GLN A 128 11.32 -4.47 3.35
C GLN A 128 11.75 -3.36 4.30
N THR A 129 12.37 -3.70 5.43
CA THR A 129 12.96 -2.73 6.36
C THR A 129 14.45 -2.98 6.55
N TYR A 130 15.23 -1.92 6.71
CA TYR A 130 16.70 -1.96 6.67
C TYR A 130 17.32 -1.26 7.86
N ASN A 131 18.20 -1.86 8.64
CA ASN A 131 18.79 -1.19 9.80
C ASN A 131 19.63 0.05 9.42
N ARG A 132 20.13 0.78 10.42
CA ARG A 132 20.98 1.97 10.18
C ARG A 132 22.29 1.67 9.43
N ALA A 133 22.76 0.42 9.45
CA ALA A 133 23.90 -0.03 8.66
C ALA A 133 23.52 -0.45 7.23
N GLY A 134 22.26 -0.30 6.84
CA GLY A 134 21.75 -0.65 5.51
C GLY A 134 21.45 -2.14 5.31
N ARG A 135 21.49 -2.97 6.36
CA ARG A 135 21.21 -4.41 6.26
C ARG A 135 19.71 -4.68 6.34
N LEU A 136 19.22 -5.56 5.48
CA LEU A 136 17.82 -6.01 5.50
C LEU A 136 17.53 -6.68 6.86
N GLU A 137 16.52 -6.19 7.58
CA GLU A 137 16.06 -6.76 8.86
C GLU A 137 14.78 -7.58 8.66
N LYS A 138 13.91 -7.10 7.76
CA LYS A 138 12.59 -7.67 7.55
C LYS A 138 12.27 -7.66 6.07
N ASP A 139 11.71 -8.77 5.59
CA ASP A 139 11.19 -8.92 4.24
C ASP A 139 9.90 -9.73 4.32
N GLU A 140 8.80 -9.16 3.85
CA GLU A 140 7.48 -9.79 3.91
C GLU A 140 6.75 -9.65 2.59
N ILE A 141 6.19 -10.75 2.10
CA ILE A 141 5.20 -10.76 1.02
C ILE A 141 3.84 -10.46 1.65
N ILE A 142 3.12 -9.49 1.09
CA ILE A 142 1.81 -9.06 1.54
C ILE A 142 0.78 -9.56 0.52
N ASP A 143 -0.14 -10.40 0.97
CA ASP A 143 -1.31 -10.82 0.19
C ASP A 143 -2.56 -10.21 0.81
N CYS A 144 -3.08 -9.19 0.15
CA CYS A 144 -4.26 -8.46 0.59
C CYS A 144 -5.56 -9.23 0.40
N ALA A 145 -5.63 -10.18 -0.55
CA ALA A 145 -6.82 -11.00 -0.73
C ALA A 145 -6.93 -12.06 0.37
N ALA A 146 -5.78 -12.62 0.79
CA ALA A 146 -5.71 -13.56 1.89
C ALA A 146 -5.58 -12.89 3.28
N CYS A 147 -5.40 -11.57 3.34
CA CYS A 147 -5.06 -10.82 4.55
C CYS A 147 -3.84 -11.42 5.29
N THR A 148 -2.79 -11.82 4.55
CA THR A 148 -1.59 -12.45 5.12
C THR A 148 -0.31 -11.66 4.87
N ARG A 149 0.65 -11.82 5.79
CA ARG A 149 2.03 -11.35 5.67
C ARG A 149 2.93 -12.56 5.83
N THR A 150 3.65 -12.92 4.77
CA THR A 150 4.55 -14.07 4.77
C THR A 150 5.99 -13.58 4.89
N PRO A 151 6.69 -13.84 6.01
CA PRO A 151 8.10 -13.53 6.13
C PRO A 151 8.92 -14.29 5.10
N VAL A 152 9.80 -13.58 4.41
CA VAL A 152 10.83 -14.16 3.55
C VAL A 152 12.11 -14.27 4.37
N ALA A 153 12.73 -15.45 4.38
CA ALA A 153 13.96 -15.67 5.10
C ALA A 153 15.05 -14.69 4.64
N VAL A 154 15.46 -13.80 5.55
CA VAL A 154 16.57 -12.87 5.32
C VAL A 154 17.87 -13.64 5.57
N ARG A 155 18.66 -13.82 4.52
CA ARG A 155 19.99 -14.41 4.67
C ARG A 155 20.95 -13.36 5.22
N PRO A 156 21.81 -13.69 6.19
CA PRO A 156 22.91 -12.82 6.56
C PRO A 156 23.80 -12.59 5.34
N ASP A 157 24.16 -11.32 5.06
CA ASP A 157 25.17 -10.99 4.06
C ASP A 157 26.46 -11.78 4.37
N GLY A 158 26.88 -12.65 3.44
CA GLY A 158 28.06 -13.50 3.59
C GLY A 158 27.79 -15.02 3.60
N ALA A 159 26.54 -15.47 3.60
CA ALA A 159 26.22 -16.88 3.38
C ALA A 159 26.37 -17.24 1.89
N LYS A 160 27.59 -17.59 1.48
CA LYS A 160 27.83 -18.30 0.21
C LYS A 160 27.20 -19.71 0.33
N PRO A 161 26.55 -20.25 -0.72
CA PRO A 161 26.20 -21.67 -0.76
C PRO A 161 27.46 -22.55 -0.66
#